data_AF-A0A0H3IA41-F1
#
_entry.id   AF-A0A0H3IA41-F1
#
_cell.length_a   1.000
_cell.length_b   1.000
_cell.length_c   1.000
_cell.angle_alpha   90.00
_cell.angle_beta   90.00
_cell.angle_gamma   90.00
#
_symmetry.space_group_name_H-M   'P 1'
#
loop_
_entity.id
_entity.type
_entity.pdbx_description
1 polymer ?
#
loop_
_entity_poly.entity_id
_entity_poly.type
_entity_poly.pdbx_seq_one_letter_code
_entity_poly.pdbx_strand_id
1 'polypeptide(L)'
;MRLTQEVYKNITRYRQADFVHTGIEYLHENFEPLITYRNIPEYNLEQAINQSYEWVDEQGRPSQLLAMRTVCARLCFGSFFMHDLHYSDLHSIMREQFAADELTDDDPVYHYIMKYRSDWLVDWFKENRKLSWDLIISQRLAPLHSPNGQNNQQLLDKLFASEKRESIQGNEHWEAVSHSLNKAASQSLPVAAGEHVALLLAIAQYYDGYQCFNDPLRPRWYSCQSGENVQAIIYRLQDSFN
;
A
#
# COMPACT_ATOMS: atom_id res chain seq x y z
N MET A 1 -44.41 -16.41 -11.56
CA MET A 1 -43.62 -17.16 -10.54
C MET A 1 -42.88 -16.13 -9.70
N ARG A 2 -43.13 -16.04 -8.39
CA ARG A 2 -42.44 -15.07 -7.51
C ARG A 2 -41.14 -15.69 -7.01
N LEU A 3 -40.02 -15.00 -7.19
CA LEU A 3 -38.75 -15.40 -6.59
C LEU A 3 -38.88 -15.30 -5.06
N THR A 4 -38.50 -16.36 -4.34
CA THR A 4 -38.43 -16.32 -2.87
C THR A 4 -37.19 -15.53 -2.44
N GLN A 5 -37.19 -15.01 -1.22
CA GLN A 5 -36.02 -14.29 -0.66
C GLN A 5 -34.76 -15.16 -0.67
N GLU A 6 -34.92 -16.47 -0.52
CA GLU A 6 -33.84 -17.45 -0.59
C GLU A 6 -33.21 -17.53 -1.99
N VAL A 7 -34.05 -17.55 -3.04
CA VAL A 7 -33.56 -17.55 -4.43
C VAL A 7 -32.84 -16.23 -4.74
N TYR A 8 -33.33 -15.10 -4.25
CA TYR A 8 -32.65 -13.81 -4.41
C TYR A 8 -31.26 -13.80 -3.75
N LYS A 9 -31.17 -14.27 -2.50
CA LYS A 9 -29.88 -14.40 -1.79
C LYS A 9 -28.89 -15.31 -2.53
N ASN A 10 -29.38 -16.43 -3.06
CA ASN A 10 -28.56 -17.36 -3.83
C ASN A 10 -28.04 -16.71 -5.12
N ILE A 11 -28.89 -16.02 -5.88
CA ILE A 11 -28.47 -15.32 -7.11
C ILE A 11 -27.41 -14.26 -6.81
N THR A 12 -27.59 -13.45 -5.76
CA THR A 12 -26.60 -12.44 -5.38
C THR A 12 -25.28 -13.08 -4.98
N ARG A 13 -25.32 -14.18 -4.21
CA ARG A 13 -24.10 -14.92 -3.82
C ARG A 13 -23.36 -15.49 -5.03
N TYR A 14 -24.06 -16.08 -6.00
CA TYR A 14 -23.44 -16.60 -7.21
C TYR A 14 -22.82 -15.49 -8.06
N ARG A 15 -23.51 -14.35 -8.22
CA ARG A 15 -22.96 -13.20 -8.95
C ARG A 15 -21.72 -12.61 -8.29
N GLN A 16 -21.70 -12.55 -6.96
CA GLN A 16 -20.52 -12.10 -6.22
C GLN A 16 -19.34 -13.06 -6.41
N ALA A 17 -19.59 -14.37 -6.31
CA ALA A 17 -18.56 -15.38 -6.50
C ALA A 17 -18.00 -15.36 -7.94
N ASP A 18 -18.86 -15.23 -8.94
CA ASP A 18 -18.48 -15.10 -10.35
C ASP A 18 -17.64 -13.84 -10.60
N PHE A 19 -18.08 -12.69 -10.07
CA PHE A 19 -17.33 -11.44 -10.13
C PHE A 19 -15.94 -11.55 -9.51
N VAL A 20 -15.84 -12.14 -8.32
CA VAL A 20 -14.55 -12.37 -7.64
C VAL A 20 -13.66 -13.28 -8.47
N HIS A 21 -14.20 -14.39 -8.98
CA HIS A 21 -13.45 -15.33 -9.79
C HIS A 21 -12.88 -14.69 -11.05
N THR A 22 -13.72 -14.02 -11.85
CA THR A 22 -13.28 -13.27 -13.04
C THR A 22 -12.31 -12.15 -12.69
N GLY A 23 -12.49 -11.49 -11.54
CA GLY A 23 -11.57 -10.47 -11.06
C GLY A 23 -10.18 -11.02 -10.77
N ILE A 24 -10.09 -12.20 -10.14
CA ILE A 24 -8.80 -12.88 -9.87
C ILE A 24 -8.12 -13.26 -11.19
N GLU A 25 -8.85 -13.85 -12.14
CA GLU A 25 -8.32 -14.19 -13.46
C GLU A 25 -7.74 -12.94 -14.15
N TYR A 26 -8.50 -11.84 -14.17
CA TYR A 26 -8.05 -10.57 -14.73
C TYR A 26 -6.76 -10.05 -14.05
N LEU A 27 -6.69 -10.12 -12.72
CA LEU A 27 -5.50 -9.68 -11.98
C LEU A 27 -4.28 -10.53 -12.31
N HIS A 28 -4.42 -11.85 -12.45
CA HIS A 28 -3.33 -12.71 -12.88
C HIS A 28 -2.92 -12.40 -14.32
N GLU A 29 -3.85 -12.25 -15.26
CA GLU A 29 -3.51 -11.95 -16.65
C GLU A 29 -2.72 -10.65 -16.82
N ASN A 30 -3.02 -9.63 -16.03
CA ASN A 30 -2.45 -8.28 -16.21
C ASN A 30 -1.32 -7.94 -15.24
N PHE A 31 -1.26 -8.58 -14.07
CA PHE A 31 -0.34 -8.24 -12.98
C PHE A 31 0.40 -9.45 -12.39
N GLU A 32 0.47 -10.58 -13.09
CA GLU A 32 1.22 -11.78 -12.65
C GLU A 32 2.63 -11.48 -12.13
N PRO A 33 3.47 -10.66 -12.80
CA PRO A 33 4.82 -10.39 -12.30
C PRO A 33 4.82 -9.78 -10.89
N LEU A 34 3.86 -8.90 -10.60
CA LEU A 34 3.72 -8.23 -9.31
C LEU A 34 3.21 -9.17 -8.22
N ILE A 35 2.20 -9.99 -8.57
CA ILE A 35 1.59 -10.98 -7.68
C ILE A 35 2.63 -12.03 -7.28
N THR A 36 3.36 -12.56 -8.26
CA THR A 36 4.43 -13.55 -8.07
C THR A 36 5.57 -12.96 -7.24
N TYR A 37 6.06 -11.77 -7.58
CA TYR A 37 7.15 -11.11 -6.86
C TYR A 37 6.81 -10.86 -5.39
N ARG A 38 5.60 -10.37 -5.08
CA ARG A 38 5.16 -10.09 -3.70
C ARG A 38 4.66 -11.35 -2.96
N ASN A 39 4.60 -12.49 -3.64
CA ASN A 39 4.06 -13.75 -3.11
C ASN A 39 2.66 -13.56 -2.51
N ILE A 40 1.76 -12.91 -3.25
CA ILE A 40 0.40 -12.61 -2.78
C ILE A 40 -0.46 -13.88 -2.92
N PRO A 41 -0.99 -14.42 -1.82
CA PRO A 41 -1.90 -15.57 -1.89
C PRO A 41 -3.22 -15.21 -2.55
N GLU A 42 -3.84 -16.18 -3.23
CA GLU A 42 -5.12 -15.99 -3.93
C GLU A 42 -6.24 -15.49 -2.99
N TYR A 43 -6.30 -15.98 -1.75
CA TYR A 43 -7.30 -15.52 -0.77
C TYR A 43 -7.17 -14.03 -0.42
N ASN A 44 -5.96 -13.46 -0.51
CA ASN A 44 -5.76 -12.02 -0.32
C ASN A 44 -6.24 -11.21 -1.54
N LEU A 45 -6.17 -11.78 -2.74
CA LEU A 45 -6.73 -11.18 -3.95
C LEU A 45 -8.26 -11.18 -3.89
N GLU A 46 -8.87 -12.31 -3.49
CA GLU A 46 -10.30 -12.42 -3.23
C GLU A 46 -10.77 -11.36 -2.23
N GLN A 47 -10.08 -11.26 -1.10
CA GLN A 47 -10.38 -10.27 -0.08
C GLN A 47 -10.28 -8.84 -0.63
N ALA A 48 -9.24 -8.53 -1.40
CA ALA A 48 -9.04 -7.20 -1.96
C ALA A 48 -10.13 -6.81 -2.98
N ILE A 49 -10.61 -7.76 -3.79
CA ILE A 49 -11.72 -7.54 -4.74
C ILE A 49 -13.01 -7.25 -3.98
N ASN A 50 -13.35 -8.09 -2.99
CA ASN A 50 -14.54 -7.90 -2.16
C ASN A 50 -14.52 -6.54 -1.44
N GLN A 51 -13.40 -6.21 -0.79
CA GLN A 51 -13.22 -4.93 -0.11
C GLN A 51 -13.23 -3.73 -1.07
N SER A 52 -12.87 -3.92 -2.34
CA SER A 52 -12.94 -2.85 -3.34
C SER A 52 -14.38 -2.62 -3.77
N TYR A 53 -15.15 -3.70 -3.91
CA TYR A 53 -16.58 -3.63 -4.20
C TYR A 53 -17.37 -2.99 -3.05
N GLU A 54 -17.13 -3.42 -1.81
CA GLU A 54 -17.73 -2.82 -0.62
C GLU A 54 -17.39 -1.32 -0.52
N TRP A 55 -16.14 -0.96 -0.75
CA TRP A 55 -15.72 0.44 -0.68
C TRP A 55 -16.40 1.33 -1.74
N VAL A 56 -16.55 0.88 -2.99
CA VAL A 56 -17.25 1.68 -4.00
C VAL A 56 -18.75 1.82 -3.69
N ASP A 57 -19.35 0.81 -3.04
CA ASP A 57 -20.73 0.88 -2.55
C ASP A 57 -20.86 1.91 -1.40
N GLU A 58 -19.91 1.92 -0.45
CA GLU A 58 -19.84 2.92 0.62
C GLU A 58 -19.66 4.36 0.10
N GLN A 59 -18.98 4.53 -1.04
CA GLN A 59 -18.88 5.83 -1.74
C GLN A 59 -20.17 6.22 -2.49
N GLY A 60 -21.22 5.39 -2.43
CA GLY A 60 -22.51 5.64 -3.08
C GLY A 60 -22.53 5.29 -4.57
N ARG A 61 -21.54 4.53 -5.06
CA ARG A 61 -21.41 4.13 -6.47
C ARG A 61 -21.07 2.64 -6.62
N PRO A 62 -22.01 1.72 -6.31
CA PRO A 62 -21.79 0.30 -6.51
C PRO A 62 -21.56 0.00 -8.00
N SER A 63 -20.35 -0.45 -8.34
CA SER A 63 -19.95 -0.76 -9.71
C SER A 63 -18.83 -1.79 -9.72
N GLN A 64 -19.07 -2.92 -10.39
CA GLN A 64 -18.04 -3.95 -10.58
C GLN A 64 -16.84 -3.42 -11.37
N LEU A 65 -17.08 -2.59 -12.40
CA LEU A 65 -16.02 -1.97 -13.17
C LEU A 65 -15.15 -1.04 -12.30
N LEU A 66 -15.77 -0.18 -11.49
CA LEU A 66 -15.03 0.73 -10.62
C LEU A 66 -14.33 -0.03 -9.49
N ALA A 67 -14.93 -1.10 -8.98
CA ALA A 67 -14.29 -2.00 -8.03
C ALA A 67 -13.05 -2.66 -8.63
N MET A 68 -13.10 -3.08 -9.90
CA MET A 68 -11.93 -3.63 -10.61
C MET A 68 -10.83 -2.58 -10.84
N ARG A 69 -11.19 -1.36 -11.25
CA ARG A 69 -10.23 -0.24 -11.34
C ARG A 69 -9.57 0.03 -9.99
N THR A 70 -10.37 0.03 -8.92
CA THR A 70 -9.89 0.23 -7.55
C THR A 70 -8.93 -0.88 -7.12
N VAL A 71 -9.29 -2.15 -7.30
CA VAL A 71 -8.43 -3.26 -6.86
C VAL A 71 -7.11 -3.30 -7.63
N CYS A 72 -7.09 -2.91 -8.91
CA CYS A 72 -5.85 -2.76 -9.68
C CYS A 72 -4.94 -1.67 -9.07
N ALA A 73 -5.52 -0.52 -8.71
CA ALA A 73 -4.78 0.55 -8.02
C ALA A 73 -4.27 0.09 -6.64
N ARG A 74 -5.09 -0.61 -5.86
CA ARG A 74 -4.69 -1.19 -4.55
C ARG A 74 -3.56 -2.20 -4.71
N LEU A 75 -3.64 -3.07 -5.71
CA LEU A 75 -2.58 -4.04 -6.00
C LEU A 75 -1.27 -3.32 -6.30
N CYS A 76 -1.27 -2.34 -7.20
CA CYS A 76 -0.04 -1.65 -7.62
C CYS A 76 0.55 -0.77 -6.51
N PHE A 77 -0.27 0.11 -5.93
CA PHE A 77 0.19 1.22 -5.07
C PHE A 77 -0.12 1.04 -3.58
N GLY A 78 -0.93 0.05 -3.23
CA GLY A 78 -1.25 -0.33 -1.84
C GLY A 78 -2.71 -0.05 -1.53
N SER A 79 -3.30 -0.82 -0.61
CA SER A 79 -4.72 -0.73 -0.28
C SER A 79 -5.13 0.65 0.25
N PHE A 80 -4.18 1.39 0.83
CA PHE A 80 -4.38 2.72 1.39
C PHE A 80 -3.93 3.85 0.45
N PHE A 81 -3.76 3.59 -0.85
CA PHE A 81 -3.23 4.59 -1.78
C PHE A 81 -3.98 5.92 -1.72
N MET A 82 -5.30 5.94 -1.48
CA MET A 82 -6.13 7.15 -1.32
C MET A 82 -5.77 8.04 -0.11
N HIS A 83 -4.97 7.54 0.83
CA HIS A 83 -4.44 8.28 1.99
C HIS A 83 -2.96 8.63 1.82
N ASP A 84 -2.30 8.02 0.84
CA ASP A 84 -0.88 8.20 0.58
C ASP A 84 -0.67 9.46 -0.28
N LEU A 85 0.06 10.43 0.28
CA LEU A 85 0.30 11.72 -0.36
C LEU A 85 1.13 11.61 -1.64
N HIS A 86 1.86 10.50 -1.83
CA HIS A 86 2.62 10.26 -3.06
C HIS A 86 1.74 10.12 -4.30
N TYR A 87 0.46 9.75 -4.14
CA TYR A 87 -0.42 9.40 -5.25
C TYR A 87 -1.59 10.37 -5.42
N SER A 88 -1.37 11.66 -5.13
CA SER A 88 -2.38 12.73 -5.23
C SER A 88 -3.06 12.82 -6.60
N ASP A 89 -2.30 12.61 -7.68
CA ASP A 89 -2.82 12.56 -9.05
C ASP A 89 -3.81 11.39 -9.21
N LEU A 90 -3.44 10.20 -8.71
CA LEU A 90 -4.31 9.03 -8.73
C LEU A 90 -5.57 9.26 -7.86
N HIS A 91 -5.45 9.99 -6.74
CA HIS A 91 -6.63 10.35 -5.93
C HIS A 91 -7.60 11.20 -6.74
N SER A 92 -7.07 12.15 -7.50
CA SER A 92 -7.86 13.06 -8.33
C SER A 92 -8.58 12.29 -9.42
N ILE A 93 -7.87 11.39 -10.12
CA ILE A 93 -8.45 10.47 -11.11
C ILE A 93 -9.57 9.64 -10.48
N MET A 94 -9.34 9.01 -9.31
CA MET A 94 -10.35 8.21 -8.64
C MET A 94 -11.58 9.03 -8.26
N ARG A 95 -11.39 10.25 -7.72
CA ARG A 95 -12.51 11.14 -7.36
C ARG A 95 -13.33 11.54 -8.58
N GLU A 96 -12.70 11.82 -9.71
CA GLU A 96 -13.39 12.07 -10.98
C GLU A 96 -14.18 10.85 -11.42
N GLN A 97 -13.58 9.65 -11.33
CA GLN A 97 -14.27 8.38 -11.63
C GLN A 97 -15.44 8.10 -10.68
N PHE A 98 -15.41 8.58 -9.43
CA PHE A 98 -16.55 8.49 -8.51
C PHE A 98 -17.64 9.53 -8.81
N ALA A 99 -17.26 10.70 -9.31
CA ALA A 99 -18.19 11.80 -9.60
C ALA A 99 -18.81 11.73 -11.01
N ALA A 100 -18.22 10.98 -11.95
CA ALA A 100 -18.67 10.93 -13.34
C ALA A 100 -20.10 10.39 -13.47
N ASP A 101 -20.96 10.95 -14.32
CA ASP A 101 -22.32 10.41 -14.49
C ASP A 101 -22.32 8.99 -15.10
N GLU A 102 -21.34 8.69 -15.95
CA GLU A 102 -21.19 7.42 -16.65
C GLU A 102 -19.72 6.94 -16.58
N LEU A 103 -19.52 5.62 -16.47
CA LEU A 103 -18.20 5.02 -16.63
C LEU A 103 -18.05 4.59 -18.09
N THR A 104 -17.05 5.15 -18.76
CA THR A 104 -16.71 4.80 -20.14
C THR A 104 -15.67 3.68 -20.20
N ASP A 105 -15.46 3.15 -21.40
CA ASP A 105 -14.36 2.21 -21.70
C ASP A 105 -12.98 2.84 -21.48
N ASP A 106 -12.88 4.18 -21.57
CA ASP A 106 -11.66 4.89 -21.16
C ASP A 106 -11.37 4.63 -19.68
N ASP A 107 -10.15 4.17 -19.40
CA ASP A 107 -9.70 3.77 -18.08
C ASP A 107 -8.50 4.62 -17.64
N PRO A 108 -8.76 5.84 -17.12
CA PRO A 108 -7.68 6.72 -16.68
C PRO A 108 -6.90 6.15 -15.48
N VAL A 109 -7.50 5.23 -14.71
CA VAL A 109 -6.82 4.52 -13.61
C VAL A 109 -5.78 3.57 -14.18
N TYR A 110 -6.17 2.75 -15.16
CA TYR A 110 -5.25 1.86 -15.86
C TYR A 110 -4.15 2.64 -16.59
N HIS A 111 -4.50 3.75 -17.24
CA HIS A 111 -3.51 4.64 -17.88
C HIS A 111 -2.48 5.16 -16.89
N TYR A 112 -2.90 5.58 -15.70
CA TYR A 112 -1.99 5.97 -14.62
C TYR A 112 -1.10 4.80 -14.19
N ILE A 113 -1.68 3.62 -13.92
CA ILE A 113 -0.94 2.43 -13.51
C ILE A 113 0.13 2.06 -14.55
N MET A 114 -0.20 2.10 -15.84
CA MET A 114 0.73 1.76 -16.91
C MET A 114 1.80 2.83 -17.13
N LYS A 115 1.44 4.12 -16.98
CA LYS A 115 2.41 5.22 -17.05
C LYS A 115 3.50 5.04 -15.98
N TYR A 116 3.13 4.66 -14.77
CA TYR A 116 4.05 4.47 -13.63
C TYR A 116 4.39 3.01 -13.36
N ARG A 117 4.49 2.18 -14.41
CA ARG A 117 4.72 0.74 -14.30
C ARG A 117 5.99 0.37 -13.53
N SER A 118 7.07 1.13 -13.73
CA SER A 118 8.35 0.95 -13.02
C SER A 118 8.21 1.09 -11.50
N ASP A 119 7.27 1.90 -11.03
CA ASP A 119 7.15 2.24 -9.62
C ASP A 119 6.61 1.08 -8.78
N TRP A 120 5.79 0.21 -9.37
CA TRP A 120 5.25 -0.99 -8.70
C TRP A 120 5.89 -2.30 -9.13
N LEU A 121 6.53 -2.36 -10.31
CA LEU A 121 7.19 -3.58 -10.79
C LEU A 121 8.59 -3.78 -10.20
N VAL A 122 9.26 -2.70 -9.81
CA VAL A 122 10.60 -2.73 -9.20
C VAL A 122 10.48 -2.80 -7.68
N ASP A 123 11.25 -3.68 -7.05
CA ASP A 123 11.41 -3.72 -5.59
C ASP A 123 12.32 -2.57 -5.12
N TRP A 124 11.76 -1.36 -5.02
CA TRP A 124 12.49 -0.16 -4.62
C TRP A 124 13.10 -0.26 -3.22
N PHE A 125 12.49 -1.05 -2.34
CA PHE A 125 13.08 -1.35 -1.05
C PHE A 125 14.38 -2.15 -1.21
N LYS A 126 14.39 -3.19 -2.04
CA LYS A 126 15.59 -3.98 -2.34
C LYS A 126 16.65 -3.19 -3.08
N GLU A 127 16.27 -2.38 -4.07
CA GLU A 127 17.19 -1.51 -4.82
C GLU A 127 17.91 -0.52 -3.89
N ASN A 128 17.18 0.03 -2.91
CA ASN A 128 17.74 0.97 -1.94
C ASN A 128 18.15 0.31 -0.63
N ARG A 129 18.20 -1.03 -0.56
CA ARG A 129 18.43 -1.76 0.69
C ARG A 129 19.73 -1.35 1.35
N LYS A 130 20.80 -1.18 0.57
CA LYS A 130 22.11 -0.75 1.10
C LYS A 130 21.99 0.61 1.78
N LEU A 131 21.35 1.58 1.13
CA LEU A 131 21.13 2.90 1.70
C LEU A 131 20.28 2.82 2.97
N SER A 132 19.14 2.12 2.90
CA SER A 132 18.28 1.88 4.06
C SER A 132 19.07 1.29 5.24
N TRP A 133 19.92 0.29 4.98
CA TRP A 133 20.75 -0.35 6.00
C TRP A 133 21.82 0.58 6.58
N ASP A 134 22.49 1.36 5.74
CA ASP A 134 23.47 2.36 6.17
C ASP A 134 22.82 3.42 7.08
N LEU A 135 21.59 3.85 6.76
CA LEU A 135 20.80 4.79 7.57
C LEU A 135 20.42 4.17 8.93
N ILE A 136 20.00 2.90 8.94
CA ILE A 136 19.61 2.13 10.13
C ILE A 136 20.80 1.90 11.08
N ILE A 137 21.97 1.51 10.55
CA ILE A 137 23.19 1.27 11.33
C ILE A 137 23.71 2.57 11.93
N SER A 138 23.70 3.66 11.15
CA SER A 138 24.16 4.98 11.61
C SER A 138 23.39 5.46 12.84
N GLN A 139 22.09 5.16 12.93
CA GLN A 139 21.25 5.50 14.08
C GLN A 139 21.54 4.63 15.32
N ARG A 140 21.86 3.33 15.15
CA ARG A 140 22.22 2.44 16.27
C ARG A 140 23.55 2.80 16.93
N LEU A 141 24.49 3.35 16.16
CA LEU A 141 25.84 3.67 16.62
C LEU A 141 25.96 5.10 17.20
N ALA A 142 25.00 5.99 16.91
CA ALA A 142 24.99 7.33 17.48
C ALA A 142 24.40 7.31 18.91
N PRO A 143 25.08 7.87 19.93
CA PRO A 143 24.47 8.06 21.24
C PRO A 143 23.18 8.89 21.09
N LEU A 144 22.09 8.47 21.75
CA LEU A 144 20.77 9.13 21.75
C LEU A 144 20.81 10.65 22.03
N HIS A 145 21.92 11.18 22.56
CA HIS A 145 22.13 12.59 22.90
C HIS A 145 23.41 13.19 22.28
N SER A 146 23.97 12.56 21.25
CA SER A 146 25.09 13.15 20.53
C SER A 146 24.62 14.34 19.69
N PRO A 147 25.28 15.51 19.76
CA PRO A 147 24.99 16.64 18.86
C PRO A 147 25.24 16.30 17.37
N ASN A 148 25.86 15.16 17.08
CA ASN A 148 26.10 14.63 15.73
C ASN A 148 25.13 13.47 15.36
N GLY A 149 24.18 13.11 16.24
CA GLY A 149 23.16 12.12 15.93
C GLY A 149 22.27 12.63 14.80
N GLN A 150 22.17 11.89 13.70
CA GLN A 150 21.24 12.24 12.64
C GLN A 150 19.81 12.03 13.15
N ASN A 151 19.02 13.11 13.19
CA ASN A 151 17.58 13.01 13.44
C ASN A 151 16.95 12.14 12.34
N ASN A 152 15.93 11.34 12.66
CA ASN A 152 15.11 10.58 11.70
C ASN A 152 14.76 11.39 10.45
N GLN A 153 14.48 12.69 10.59
CA GLN A 153 14.23 13.58 9.46
C GLN A 153 15.40 13.61 8.46
N GLN A 154 16.65 13.76 8.93
CA GLN A 154 17.84 13.79 8.07
C GLN A 154 18.09 12.46 7.36
N LEU A 155 17.66 11.35 7.97
CA LEU A 155 17.75 10.02 7.36
C LEU A 155 16.70 9.87 6.25
N LEU A 156 15.48 10.34 6.48
CA LEU A 156 14.43 10.39 5.47
C LEU A 156 14.78 11.34 4.32
N ASP A 157 15.38 12.49 4.59
CA ASP A 157 15.82 13.44 3.54
C ASP A 157 16.84 12.80 2.59
N LYS A 158 17.79 12.01 3.12
CA LYS A 158 18.75 11.25 2.30
C LYS A 158 18.05 10.18 1.45
N LEU A 159 17.03 9.56 2.01
CA LEU A 159 16.24 8.55 1.34
C LEU A 159 15.43 9.17 0.19
N PHE A 160 14.77 10.31 0.44
CA PHE A 160 14.04 11.05 -0.59
C PHE A 160 14.96 11.59 -1.68
N ALA A 161 16.17 12.05 -1.33
CA ALA A 161 17.17 12.47 -2.30
C ALA A 161 17.66 11.33 -3.23
N SER A 162 17.44 10.07 -2.83
CA SER A 162 17.75 8.89 -3.63
C SER A 162 16.56 8.37 -4.44
N GLU A 163 15.40 9.02 -4.34
CA GLU A 163 14.18 8.59 -5.02
C GLU A 163 14.34 8.60 -6.55
N LYS A 164 13.86 7.54 -7.19
CA LYS A 164 13.89 7.37 -8.64
C LYS A 164 12.51 7.04 -9.23
N ARG A 165 11.51 6.79 -8.39
CA ARG A 165 10.12 6.58 -8.80
C ARG A 165 9.57 7.81 -9.48
N GLU A 166 8.90 7.61 -10.61
CA GLU A 166 8.42 8.71 -11.46
C GLU A 166 7.15 9.34 -10.92
N SER A 167 6.29 8.57 -10.27
CA SER A 167 5.06 9.06 -9.62
C SER A 167 5.34 9.93 -8.40
N ILE A 168 6.56 9.88 -7.85
CA ILE A 168 6.92 10.51 -6.58
C ILE A 168 7.96 11.64 -6.77
N GLN A 169 7.96 12.29 -7.93
CA GLN A 169 8.90 13.37 -8.22
C GLN A 169 8.35 14.72 -7.74
N GLY A 170 9.05 15.36 -6.80
CA GLY A 170 8.77 16.73 -6.39
C GLY A 170 9.19 17.02 -4.95
N ASN A 171 10.05 18.03 -4.76
CA ASN A 171 10.55 18.38 -3.43
C ASN A 171 9.53 19.06 -2.53
N GLU A 172 8.47 19.61 -3.11
CA GLU A 172 7.52 20.50 -2.45
C GLU A 172 6.62 19.78 -1.42
N HIS A 173 6.66 18.44 -1.36
CA HIS A 173 5.80 17.64 -0.49
C HIS A 173 6.56 16.71 0.48
N TRP A 174 7.89 16.70 0.45
CA TRP A 174 8.68 15.78 1.29
C TRP A 174 8.50 15.97 2.78
N GLU A 175 8.34 17.21 3.24
CA GLU A 175 8.04 17.50 4.65
C GLU A 175 6.69 16.91 5.07
N ALA A 176 5.66 17.07 4.24
CA ALA A 176 4.33 16.53 4.50
C ALA A 176 4.31 15.00 4.45
N VAL A 177 5.04 14.40 3.51
CA VAL A 177 5.26 12.95 3.42
C VAL A 177 5.96 12.44 4.68
N SER A 178 7.09 13.03 5.07
CA SER A 178 7.83 12.65 6.28
C SER A 178 6.93 12.74 7.52
N HIS A 179 6.16 13.83 7.65
CA HIS A 179 5.23 13.99 8.76
C HIS A 179 4.17 12.88 8.77
N SER A 180 3.60 12.55 7.61
CA SER A 180 2.61 11.48 7.46
C SER A 180 3.18 10.10 7.85
N LEU A 181 4.37 9.77 7.34
CA LEU A 181 5.05 8.50 7.63
C LEU A 181 5.40 8.36 9.11
N ASN A 182 5.94 9.42 9.72
CA ASN A 182 6.27 9.45 11.15
C ASN A 182 5.02 9.36 12.01
N LYS A 183 3.93 10.04 11.62
CA LYS A 183 2.64 9.95 12.30
C LYS A 183 2.11 8.53 12.27
N ALA A 184 2.06 7.89 11.10
CA ALA A 184 1.60 6.51 10.97
C ALA A 184 2.48 5.54 11.76
N ALA A 185 3.82 5.70 11.68
CA ALA A 185 4.75 4.91 12.48
C ALA A 185 4.46 5.07 13.98
N SER A 186 4.26 6.29 14.48
CA SER A 186 3.98 6.53 15.90
C SER A 186 2.67 5.91 16.39
N GLN A 187 1.64 5.87 15.53
CA GLN A 187 0.34 5.25 15.84
C GLN A 187 0.43 3.72 15.87
N SER A 188 1.36 3.15 15.11
CA SER A 188 1.60 1.70 15.03
C SER A 188 2.54 1.15 16.11
N LEU A 189 3.24 2.00 16.87
CA LEU A 189 4.23 1.55 17.85
C LEU A 189 3.65 1.39 19.26
N PRO A 190 4.01 0.32 19.98
CA PRO A 190 3.93 0.31 21.44
C PRO A 190 4.77 1.46 22.00
N VAL A 191 4.30 2.12 23.07
CA VAL A 191 4.96 3.29 23.72
C VAL A 191 6.45 3.04 24.04
N ALA A 192 6.87 1.77 24.18
CA ALA A 192 8.24 1.38 24.52
C ALA A 192 9.16 1.03 23.33
N ALA A 193 8.70 1.09 22.07
CA ALA A 193 9.45 0.56 20.93
C ALA A 193 10.63 1.42 20.44
N GLY A 194 10.66 2.72 20.80
CA GLY A 194 11.80 3.62 20.55
C GLY A 194 11.95 4.13 19.11
N GLU A 195 12.86 5.09 18.93
CA GLU A 195 13.04 5.86 17.68
C GLU A 195 13.53 5.04 16.48
N HIS A 196 14.28 3.97 16.75
CA HIS A 196 14.82 3.09 15.71
C HIS A 196 13.74 2.29 15.00
N VAL A 197 12.78 1.78 15.77
CA VAL A 197 11.65 1.03 15.22
C VAL A 197 10.75 1.98 14.42
N ALA A 198 10.57 3.23 14.88
CA ALA A 198 9.87 4.25 14.13
C ALA A 198 10.50 4.53 12.76
N LEU A 199 11.83 4.62 12.68
CA LEU A 199 12.53 4.79 11.41
C LEU A 199 12.31 3.59 10.47
N LEU A 200 12.44 2.37 10.98
CA LEU A 200 12.18 1.14 10.19
C LEU A 200 10.74 1.14 9.63
N LEU A 201 9.76 1.51 10.45
CA LEU A 201 8.37 1.59 10.00
C LEU A 201 8.18 2.68 8.94
N ALA A 202 8.81 3.84 9.11
CA ALA A 202 8.75 4.92 8.13
C ALA A 202 9.35 4.51 6.78
N ILE A 203 10.51 3.85 6.78
CA ILE A 203 11.18 3.36 5.56
C ILE A 203 10.31 2.32 4.84
N ALA A 204 9.75 1.36 5.56
CA ALA A 204 8.89 0.34 4.96
C ALA A 204 7.63 0.96 4.32
N GLN A 205 6.95 1.87 5.02
CA GLN A 205 5.78 2.57 4.46
C GLN A 205 6.14 3.45 3.26
N TYR A 206 7.33 4.04 3.24
CA TYR A 206 7.78 4.84 2.11
C TYR A 206 7.92 4.02 0.83
N TYR A 207 8.50 2.82 0.92
CA TYR A 207 8.75 1.99 -0.26
C TYR A 207 7.57 1.13 -0.67
N ASP A 208 6.89 0.52 0.29
CA ASP A 208 5.84 -0.47 0.02
C ASP A 208 4.41 0.09 0.23
N GLY A 209 4.28 1.36 0.60
CA GLY A 209 3.03 2.11 0.65
C GLY A 209 2.56 2.44 2.07
N TYR A 210 1.81 3.53 2.20
CA TYR A 210 1.22 3.95 3.47
C TYR A 210 0.42 2.80 4.13
N GLN A 211 0.64 2.57 5.44
CA GLN A 211 0.01 1.48 6.20
C GLN A 211 0.21 0.06 5.63
N CYS A 212 1.32 -0.21 4.93
CA CYS A 212 1.64 -1.54 4.38
C CYS A 212 1.57 -2.70 5.40
N PHE A 213 1.71 -2.44 6.70
CA PHE A 213 1.60 -3.45 7.76
C PHE A 213 0.18 -4.00 7.97
N ASN A 214 -0.82 -3.22 7.55
CA ASN A 214 -2.23 -3.57 7.59
C ASN A 214 -2.76 -3.98 6.21
N ASP A 215 -1.88 -4.11 5.21
CA ASP A 215 -2.25 -4.39 3.84
C ASP A 215 -1.95 -5.86 3.48
N PRO A 216 -2.97 -6.71 3.28
CA PRO A 216 -2.77 -8.09 2.86
C PRO A 216 -2.13 -8.22 1.46
N LEU A 217 -2.16 -7.16 0.64
CA LEU A 217 -1.44 -7.09 -0.64
C LEU A 217 0.05 -6.74 -0.46
N ARG A 218 0.53 -6.62 0.78
CA ARG A 218 1.94 -6.45 1.15
C ARG A 218 2.41 -7.54 2.13
N PRO A 219 2.47 -8.82 1.71
CA PRO A 219 2.73 -9.94 2.62
C PRO A 219 4.04 -9.85 3.41
N ARG A 220 5.07 -9.17 2.86
CA ARG A 220 6.34 -8.88 3.56
C ARG A 220 6.15 -8.20 4.91
N TRP A 221 5.17 -7.29 4.97
CA TRP A 221 4.93 -6.40 6.11
C TRP A 221 3.67 -6.77 6.87
N TYR A 222 2.72 -7.42 6.20
CA TYR A 222 1.43 -7.76 6.75
C TYR A 222 1.59 -8.55 8.05
N SER A 223 0.92 -8.10 9.11
CA SER A 223 0.98 -8.73 10.44
C SER A 223 2.34 -8.70 11.13
N CYS A 224 3.36 -7.96 10.64
CA CYS A 224 4.64 -7.86 11.36
C CYS A 224 4.47 -7.23 12.76
N GLN A 225 3.45 -6.37 12.91
CA GLN A 225 3.06 -5.70 14.15
C GLN A 225 2.07 -6.51 15.02
N SER A 226 1.71 -7.73 14.61
CA SER A 226 0.70 -8.52 15.33
C SER A 226 1.16 -9.02 16.71
N GLY A 227 0.25 -9.04 17.68
CA GLY A 227 0.50 -9.52 19.05
C GLY A 227 1.02 -8.45 20.01
N GLU A 228 1.17 -8.82 21.28
CA GLU A 228 1.45 -7.87 22.38
C GLU A 228 2.94 -7.79 22.74
N ASN A 229 3.75 -8.75 22.29
CA ASN A 229 5.17 -8.82 22.64
C ASN A 229 6.00 -7.87 21.76
N VAL A 230 6.40 -6.74 22.33
CA VAL A 230 7.22 -5.71 21.67
C VAL A 230 8.51 -6.27 21.09
N GLN A 231 9.22 -7.16 21.79
CA GLN A 231 10.47 -7.74 21.29
C GLN A 231 10.24 -8.63 20.08
N ALA A 232 9.14 -9.39 20.06
CA ALA A 232 8.78 -10.19 18.91
C ALA A 232 8.40 -9.33 17.69
N ILE A 233 7.73 -8.19 17.90
CA ILE A 233 7.44 -7.22 16.83
C ILE A 233 8.75 -6.66 16.26
N ILE A 234 9.66 -6.22 17.12
CA ILE A 234 10.96 -5.67 16.72
C ILE A 234 11.75 -6.71 15.91
N TYR A 235 11.79 -7.96 16.39
CA TYR A 235 12.48 -9.05 15.70
C TYR A 235 11.91 -9.27 14.30
N ARG A 236 10.58 -9.42 14.17
CA ARG A 236 9.95 -9.61 12.86
C ARG A 236 10.17 -8.43 11.91
N LEU A 237 10.09 -7.20 12.43
CA LEU A 237 10.36 -6.02 11.62
C LEU A 237 11.81 -6.02 11.11
N GLN A 238 12.78 -6.35 11.97
CA GLN A 238 14.19 -6.45 11.57
C GLN A 238 14.42 -7.60 10.58
N ASP A 239 13.75 -8.73 10.77
CA ASP A 239 13.82 -9.89 9.89
C ASP A 239 13.28 -9.57 8.48
N SER A 240 12.18 -8.81 8.38
CA SER A 240 11.66 -8.31 7.09
C SER A 240 12.62 -7.37 6.34
N PHE A 241 13.65 -6.83 7.00
CA PHE A 241 14.72 -6.04 6.37
C PHE A 241 15.95 -6.88 5.98
N ASN A 242 16.04 -8.15 6.43
CA ASN A 242 17.12 -9.08 6.11
C ASN A 242 16.89 -9.84 4.80
#